data_AF-A0A2U1K8I5-F1
#
_entry.id   AF-A0A2U1K8I5-F1
#
_cell.length_a   1.000
_cell.length_b   1.000
_cell.length_c   1.000
_cell.angle_alpha   90.00
_cell.angle_beta   90.00
_cell.angle_gamma   90.00
#
_symmetry.space_group_name_H-M   'P 1'
#
loop_
_entity.id
_entity.type
_entity.pdbx_description
1 polymer ?
#
loop_
_entity_poly.entity_id
_entity_poly.type
_entity_poly.pdbx_seq_one_letter_code
_entity_poly.pdbx_strand_id
1 'polypeptide(L)'
;MTNKAHMEQRDAPMESHKGKMHEQEQPQPETNMQPHIAGCTAQMKNYWKDLSVRIEQRKEKACLIISKLEAIKKLLAKLPASKRAMIQPCFSSLCSEADIITSQVTDLLKMQCDENRSRLSVFFRELATSSGLSS
;
A
#
# COMPACT_ATOMS: atom_id res chain seq x y z
N MET A 1 60.31 60.50 18.14
CA MET A 1 60.59 61.65 17.26
C MET A 1 61.04 61.13 15.91
N THR A 2 60.67 61.83 14.82
CA THR A 2 61.04 61.60 13.39
C THR A 2 60.22 60.49 12.72
N ASN A 3 59.15 60.71 11.92
CA ASN A 3 58.81 61.64 10.82
C ASN A 3 59.22 61.12 9.41
N LYS A 4 58.19 60.66 8.67
CA LYS A 4 57.93 60.62 7.20
C LYS A 4 59.03 60.33 6.16
N ALA A 5 58.70 59.42 5.23
CA ALA A 5 58.85 59.52 3.76
C ALA A 5 58.00 58.37 3.15
N HIS A 6 56.91 58.53 2.40
CA HIS A 6 56.62 59.19 1.11
C HIS A 6 57.33 58.61 -0.12
N MET A 7 56.58 57.72 -0.79
CA MET A 7 56.39 57.44 -2.23
C MET A 7 57.58 57.20 -3.17
N GLU A 8 57.50 56.06 -3.86
CA GLU A 8 57.74 56.00 -5.32
C GLU A 8 56.83 54.93 -5.94
N GLN A 9 56.13 55.33 -7.00
CA GLN A 9 55.14 54.55 -7.75
C GLN A 9 55.52 54.68 -9.23
N ARG A 10 55.80 53.54 -9.89
CA ARG A 10 55.76 53.23 -11.35
C ARG A 10 56.54 51.91 -11.54
N ASP A 11 56.10 50.90 -12.28
CA ASP A 11 55.34 50.86 -13.53
C ASP A 11 54.35 49.68 -13.54
N ALA A 12 53.23 49.82 -14.25
CA ALA A 12 52.35 48.72 -14.65
C ALA A 12 52.30 48.65 -16.18
N PRO A 13 52.04 47.47 -16.77
CA PRO A 13 50.75 47.36 -17.45
C PRO A 13 50.09 45.97 -17.37
N MET A 14 48.82 45.98 -16.94
CA MET A 14 47.65 45.39 -17.62
C MET A 14 47.76 44.03 -18.33
N GLU A 15 47.12 43.00 -17.76
CA GLU A 15 46.39 41.94 -18.49
C GLU A 15 45.24 41.43 -17.59
N SER A 16 44.01 41.83 -17.90
CA SER A 16 42.98 41.03 -18.57
C SER A 16 42.06 40.23 -17.63
N HIS A 17 40.87 40.79 -17.47
CA HIS A 17 39.63 40.21 -16.98
C HIS A 17 39.42 38.73 -17.33
N LYS A 18 39.03 37.92 -16.34
CA LYS A 18 37.84 37.08 -16.46
C LYS A 18 37.31 36.66 -15.09
N GLY A 19 36.09 37.08 -14.78
CA GLY A 19 35.39 36.71 -13.57
C GLY A 19 35.25 35.20 -13.45
N LYS A 20 35.47 34.68 -12.24
CA LYS A 20 34.95 33.37 -11.88
C LYS A 20 33.57 33.57 -11.30
N MET A 21 32.59 33.41 -12.18
CA MET A 21 31.21 33.14 -11.81
C MET A 21 31.16 31.85 -10.98
N HIS A 22 30.27 31.91 -10.02
CA HIS A 22 29.70 30.83 -9.23
C HIS A 22 29.50 29.55 -10.07
N GLU A 23 30.30 28.50 -9.80
CA GLU A 23 29.90 27.12 -10.05
C GLU A 23 29.80 26.43 -8.70
N GLN A 24 28.68 26.70 -8.03
CA GLN A 24 28.13 25.78 -7.05
C GLN A 24 27.73 24.53 -7.85
N GLU A 25 28.63 23.56 -7.95
CA GLU A 25 28.27 22.19 -8.31
C GLU A 25 27.17 21.74 -7.36
N GLN A 26 25.93 21.75 -7.84
CA GLN A 26 24.88 20.98 -7.23
C GLN A 26 25.27 19.51 -7.39
N PRO A 27 25.40 18.73 -6.31
CA PRO A 27 25.49 17.29 -6.43
C PRO A 27 24.15 16.81 -6.98
N GLN A 28 24.15 16.34 -8.22
CA GLN A 28 23.10 15.49 -8.78
C GLN A 28 22.79 14.35 -7.79
N PRO A 29 21.56 14.20 -7.27
CA PRO A 29 21.22 13.10 -6.39
C PRO A 29 20.88 11.84 -7.21
N GLU A 30 21.75 11.44 -8.13
CA GLU A 30 21.56 10.23 -8.93
C GLU A 30 22.24 9.03 -8.27
N THR A 31 21.91 8.69 -7.01
CA THR A 31 22.35 7.38 -6.46
C THR A 31 21.48 6.80 -5.33
N ASN A 32 20.43 7.46 -4.84
CA ASN A 32 19.71 6.96 -3.65
C ASN A 32 18.25 6.52 -3.90
N MET A 33 17.75 6.54 -5.14
CA MET A 33 16.37 6.13 -5.43
C MET A 33 16.20 4.61 -5.58
N GLN A 34 17.25 3.88 -5.97
CA GLN A 34 17.20 2.44 -6.24
C GLN A 34 16.89 1.56 -4.98
N PRO A 35 17.48 1.81 -3.80
CA PRO A 35 17.16 1.04 -2.60
C PRO A 35 15.73 1.28 -2.11
N HIS A 36 15.22 2.50 -2.27
CA HIS A 36 13.86 2.89 -1.90
C HIS A 36 12.82 2.14 -2.74
N ILE A 37 13.01 2.09 -4.07
CA ILE A 37 12.11 1.39 -4.99
C ILE A 37 12.11 -0.14 -4.72
N ALA A 38 13.29 -0.73 -4.50
CA ALA A 38 13.40 -2.16 -4.20
C ALA A 38 12.72 -2.52 -2.87
N GLY A 39 12.89 -1.68 -1.83
CA GLY A 39 12.22 -1.81 -0.54
C GLY A 39 10.71 -1.73 -0.64
N CYS A 40 10.17 -0.72 -1.35
CA CYS A 40 8.72 -0.57 -1.57
C CYS A 40 8.14 -1.78 -2.34
N THR A 41 8.87 -2.29 -3.33
CA THR A 41 8.44 -3.47 -4.12
C THR A 41 8.34 -4.73 -3.25
N ALA A 42 9.34 -4.99 -2.39
CA ALA A 42 9.35 -6.14 -1.51
C ALA A 42 8.24 -6.07 -0.44
N GLN A 43 8.04 -4.91 0.17
CA GLN A 43 6.96 -4.68 1.12
C GLN A 43 5.59 -4.95 0.50
N MET A 44 5.36 -4.45 -0.71
CA MET A 44 4.09 -4.67 -1.39
C MET A 44 3.87 -6.13 -1.76
N LYS A 45 4.91 -6.83 -2.26
CA LYS A 45 4.81 -8.27 -2.57
C LYS A 45 4.46 -9.09 -1.33
N ASN A 46 5.07 -8.82 -0.19
CA ASN A 46 4.77 -9.51 1.06
C ASN A 46 3.34 -9.21 1.54
N TYR A 47 2.93 -7.95 1.46
CA TYR A 47 1.56 -7.55 1.78
C TYR A 47 0.53 -8.29 0.91
N TRP A 48 0.78 -8.45 -0.40
CA TRP A 48 -0.10 -9.21 -1.31
C TRP A 48 -0.21 -10.68 -0.95
N LYS A 49 0.90 -11.32 -0.58
CA LYS A 49 0.88 -12.72 -0.13
C LYS A 49 0.02 -12.89 1.12
N ASP A 50 0.26 -12.05 2.12
CA ASP A 50 -0.47 -12.08 3.40
C ASP A 50 -1.97 -11.80 3.21
N LEU A 51 -2.30 -10.80 2.40
CA LEU A 51 -3.68 -10.52 2.02
C LEU A 51 -4.34 -11.72 1.33
N SER A 52 -3.69 -12.32 0.33
CA SER A 52 -4.25 -13.47 -0.38
C SER A 52 -4.58 -14.61 0.57
N VAL A 53 -3.71 -14.87 1.56
CA VAL A 53 -3.95 -15.86 2.61
C VAL A 53 -5.18 -15.49 3.44
N ARG A 54 -5.31 -14.23 3.87
CA ARG A 54 -6.48 -13.78 4.64
C ARG A 54 -7.79 -13.89 3.86
N ILE A 55 -7.77 -13.58 2.57
CA ILE A 55 -8.94 -13.67 1.68
C ILE A 55 -9.41 -15.12 1.60
N GLU A 56 -8.50 -16.06 1.32
CA GLU A 56 -8.84 -17.48 1.22
C GLU A 56 -9.33 -18.03 2.56
N GLN A 57 -8.69 -17.70 3.68
CA GLN A 57 -9.15 -18.13 5.01
C GLN A 57 -10.58 -17.67 5.34
N ARG A 58 -10.93 -16.43 4.97
CA ARG A 58 -12.28 -15.90 5.21
C ARG A 58 -13.32 -16.54 4.31
N LYS A 59 -12.97 -16.74 3.03
CA LYS A 59 -13.80 -17.46 2.06
C LYS A 59 -14.06 -18.89 2.53
N GLU A 60 -13.02 -19.61 2.97
CA GLU A 60 -13.14 -20.96 3.50
C GLU A 60 -14.11 -21.02 4.69
N LYS A 61 -14.01 -20.08 5.63
CA LYS A 61 -14.95 -19.98 6.76
C LYS A 61 -16.41 -19.75 6.31
N ALA A 62 -16.63 -18.86 5.35
CA ALA A 62 -17.98 -18.61 4.81
C ALA A 62 -18.54 -19.86 4.11
N CYS A 63 -17.73 -20.54 3.27
CA CYS A 63 -18.10 -21.79 2.62
C CYS A 63 -18.40 -22.90 3.63
N LEU A 64 -17.65 -22.99 4.72
CA LEU A 64 -17.89 -23.96 5.79
C LEU A 64 -19.25 -23.72 6.48
N ILE A 65 -19.59 -22.46 6.78
CA ILE A 65 -20.89 -22.10 7.36
C ILE A 65 -22.03 -22.55 6.44
N ILE A 66 -21.95 -22.21 5.16
CA ILE A 66 -22.95 -22.59 4.14
C ILE A 66 -23.08 -24.12 4.09
N SER A 67 -21.95 -24.83 4.03
CA SER A 67 -21.95 -26.31 3.96
C SER A 67 -22.60 -26.95 5.19
N LYS A 68 -22.38 -26.39 6.38
CA LYS A 68 -23.04 -26.86 7.62
C LYS A 68 -24.54 -26.59 7.60
N LEU A 69 -24.98 -25.42 7.15
CA LEU A 69 -26.42 -25.12 7.01
C LEU A 69 -27.11 -26.05 6.03
N GLU A 70 -26.48 -26.35 4.90
CA GLU A 70 -27.00 -27.32 3.92
C GLU A 70 -27.12 -28.73 4.51
N ALA A 71 -26.12 -29.17 5.28
CA ALA A 71 -26.16 -30.44 5.98
C ALA A 71 -27.33 -30.50 6.98
N ILE A 72 -27.53 -29.44 7.77
CA ILE A 72 -28.66 -29.34 8.71
C ILE A 72 -29.98 -29.36 7.94
N LYS A 73 -30.12 -28.61 6.86
CA LYS A 73 -31.33 -28.60 6.01
C LYS A 73 -31.67 -29.99 5.49
N LYS A 74 -30.67 -30.76 5.04
CA LYS A 74 -30.83 -32.15 4.60
C LYS A 74 -31.29 -33.07 5.74
N LEU A 75 -30.79 -32.86 6.96
CA LEU A 75 -31.24 -33.62 8.13
C LEU A 75 -32.68 -33.27 8.53
N LEU A 76 -33.04 -31.98 8.53
CA LEU A 76 -34.40 -31.52 8.79
C LEU A 76 -35.42 -32.10 7.81
N ALA A 77 -35.04 -32.25 6.55
CA ALA A 77 -35.89 -32.85 5.52
C ALA A 77 -36.24 -34.32 5.80
N LYS A 78 -35.42 -35.04 6.58
CA LYS A 78 -35.64 -36.45 6.96
C LYS A 78 -36.53 -36.61 8.19
N LEU A 79 -36.83 -35.52 8.91
CA LEU A 79 -37.65 -35.58 10.12
C LEU A 79 -39.15 -35.60 9.79
N PRO A 80 -39.98 -36.24 10.65
CA PRO A 80 -41.43 -36.09 10.59
C PRO A 80 -41.85 -34.62 10.66
N ALA A 81 -42.97 -34.28 10.03
CA ALA A 81 -43.43 -32.90 9.91
C ALA A 81 -43.56 -32.18 11.27
N SER A 82 -44.07 -32.87 12.31
CA SER A 82 -44.20 -32.31 13.66
C SER A 82 -42.85 -31.96 14.29
N LYS A 83 -41.86 -32.85 14.19
CA LYS A 83 -40.50 -32.62 14.72
C LYS A 83 -39.76 -31.55 13.93
N ARG A 84 -39.91 -31.53 12.61
CA ARG A 84 -39.37 -30.48 11.75
C ARG A 84 -39.95 -29.12 12.13
N ALA A 85 -41.27 -29.01 12.31
CA ALA A 85 -41.94 -27.77 12.70
C ALA A 85 -41.41 -27.21 14.04
N MET A 86 -41.07 -28.08 14.99
CA MET A 86 -40.47 -27.66 16.27
C MET A 86 -39.06 -27.06 16.11
N ILE A 87 -38.25 -27.55 15.17
CA ILE A 87 -36.86 -27.12 14.99
C ILE A 87 -36.73 -25.98 13.98
N GLN A 88 -37.73 -25.82 13.09
CA GLN A 88 -37.75 -24.83 12.03
C GLN A 88 -37.44 -23.39 12.51
N PRO A 89 -37.98 -22.89 13.64
CA PRO A 89 -37.67 -21.55 14.12
C PRO A 89 -36.18 -21.38 14.45
N CYS A 90 -35.59 -22.33 15.18
CA CYS A 90 -34.17 -22.30 15.52
C CYS A 90 -33.27 -22.35 14.27
N PHE A 91 -33.64 -23.18 13.28
CA PHE A 91 -32.92 -23.23 12.02
C PHE A 91 -33.00 -21.91 11.25
N SER A 92 -34.17 -21.26 11.23
CA SER A 92 -34.35 -19.96 10.61
C SER A 92 -33.49 -18.87 11.27
N SER A 93 -33.42 -18.85 12.60
CA SER A 93 -32.55 -17.93 13.33
C SER A 93 -31.08 -18.18 12.98
N LEU A 94 -30.65 -19.45 12.96
CA LEU A 94 -29.28 -19.82 12.58
C LEU A 94 -28.94 -19.38 11.14
N CYS A 95 -29.87 -19.52 10.20
CA CYS A 95 -29.68 -19.01 8.84
C CYS A 95 -29.52 -17.48 8.81
N SER A 96 -30.27 -16.76 9.64
CA SER A 96 -30.20 -15.29 9.72
C SER A 96 -28.88 -14.83 10.34
N GLU A 97 -28.41 -15.49 11.40
CA GLU A 97 -27.10 -15.22 12.00
C GLU A 97 -25.95 -15.51 11.02
N ALA A 98 -26.05 -16.61 10.28
CA ALA A 98 -25.08 -16.95 9.25
C ALA A 98 -25.03 -15.91 8.13
N ASP A 99 -26.18 -15.40 7.69
CA ASP A 99 -26.27 -14.33 6.68
C ASP A 99 -25.60 -13.03 7.14
N ILE A 100 -25.78 -12.66 8.40
CA ILE A 100 -25.09 -11.51 9.01
C ILE A 100 -23.57 -11.72 8.96
N ILE A 101 -23.09 -12.88 9.41
CA ILE A 101 -21.65 -13.19 9.47
C ILE A 101 -21.04 -13.23 8.06
N THR A 102 -21.68 -13.88 7.09
CA THR A 102 -21.16 -13.96 5.71
C THR A 102 -21.18 -12.59 5.03
N SER A 103 -22.17 -11.75 5.32
CA SER A 103 -22.22 -10.36 4.85
C SER A 103 -21.06 -9.54 5.42
N GLN A 104 -20.82 -9.62 6.73
CA GLN A 104 -19.68 -8.96 7.37
C GLN A 104 -18.34 -9.41 6.81
N VAL A 105 -18.17 -10.71 6.56
CA VAL A 105 -16.98 -11.26 5.91
C VAL A 105 -16.81 -10.66 4.51
N THR A 106 -17.88 -10.60 3.74
CA THR A 106 -17.87 -10.05 2.38
C THR A 106 -17.50 -8.57 2.37
N ASP A 107 -18.05 -7.77 3.28
CA ASP A 107 -17.76 -6.34 3.35
C ASP A 107 -16.32 -6.08 3.79
N LEU A 108 -15.79 -6.89 4.70
CA LEU A 108 -14.39 -6.82 5.09
C LEU A 108 -13.45 -7.18 3.91
N LEU A 109 -13.84 -8.14 3.07
CA LEU A 109 -13.11 -8.46 1.84
C LEU A 109 -13.14 -7.30 0.84
N LYS A 110 -14.30 -6.66 0.63
CA LYS A 110 -14.43 -5.48 -0.24
C LYS A 110 -13.53 -4.34 0.25
N MET A 111 -13.62 -3.99 1.53
CA MET A 111 -12.82 -2.91 2.13
C MET A 111 -11.33 -3.17 1.96
N GLN A 112 -10.88 -4.40 2.17
CA GLN A 112 -9.49 -4.75 1.92
C GLN A 112 -9.11 -4.61 0.44
N CYS A 113 -9.92 -5.09 -0.49
CA CYS A 113 -9.68 -4.93 -1.92
C CYS A 113 -9.60 -3.45 -2.34
N ASP A 114 -10.49 -2.61 -1.83
CA ASP A 114 -10.48 -1.17 -2.10
C ASP A 114 -9.22 -0.49 -1.56
N GLU A 115 -8.84 -0.78 -0.31
CA GLU A 115 -7.58 -0.31 0.28
C GLU A 115 -6.37 -0.73 -0.56
N ASN A 116 -6.36 -1.97 -1.04
CA ASN A 116 -5.26 -2.46 -1.87
C ASN A 116 -5.18 -1.73 -3.21
N ARG A 117 -6.33 -1.46 -3.83
CA ARG A 117 -6.39 -0.67 -5.07
C ARG A 117 -5.80 0.71 -4.84
N SER A 118 -6.15 1.36 -3.73
CA SER A 118 -5.58 2.65 -3.33
C SER A 118 -4.06 2.57 -3.15
N ARG A 119 -3.56 1.58 -2.41
CA ARG A 119 -2.11 1.39 -2.19
C ARG A 119 -1.33 1.12 -3.47
N LEU A 120 -1.87 0.30 -4.38
CA LEU A 120 -1.28 0.09 -5.71
C LEU A 120 -1.20 1.39 -6.50
N SER A 121 -2.26 2.19 -6.49
CA SER A 121 -2.29 3.45 -7.23
C SER A 121 -1.21 4.44 -6.74
N VAL A 122 -0.97 4.49 -5.43
CA VAL A 122 0.11 5.29 -4.83
C VAL A 122 1.47 4.75 -5.26
N PHE A 123 1.68 3.44 -5.13
CA PHE A 123 2.95 2.84 -5.54
C PHE A 123 3.28 3.04 -7.02
N PHE A 124 2.31 2.85 -7.92
CA PHE A 124 2.54 3.08 -9.35
C PHE A 124 2.84 4.55 -9.64
N ARG A 125 2.22 5.48 -8.91
CA ARG A 125 2.53 6.91 -9.01
C ARG A 125 3.95 7.20 -8.54
N GLU A 126 4.38 6.65 -7.41
CA GLU A 126 5.75 6.78 -6.91
C GLU A 126 6.77 6.19 -7.89
N LEU A 127 6.46 5.04 -8.49
CA LEU A 127 7.28 4.43 -9.53
C LEU A 127 7.39 5.35 -10.76
N ALA A 128 6.28 5.89 -11.26
CA ALA A 128 6.31 6.78 -12.42
C ALA A 128 7.16 8.03 -12.15
N THR A 129 6.97 8.68 -11.01
CA THR A 129 7.71 9.89 -10.61
C THR A 129 9.19 9.61 -10.37
N SER A 130 9.55 8.46 -9.80
CA SER A 130 10.96 8.08 -9.56
C SER A 130 11.69 7.57 -10.80
N SER A 131 10.96 7.18 -11.85
CA SER A 131 11.54 6.69 -13.11
C SER A 131 11.85 7.81 -14.11
N GLY A 132 11.54 9.08 -13.80
CA GLY A 132 11.68 10.19 -14.76
C GLY A 132 10.70 10.13 -15.94
N LEU A 133 9.74 9.19 -15.95
CA LEU A 133 8.66 9.10 -16.93
C LEU A 133 7.55 10.10 -16.55
N SER A 134 7.87 11.38 -16.61
CA SER A 134 6.86 12.44 -16.71
C SER A 134 7.09 13.14 -18.05
N SER A 135 6.24 12.84 -19.05
CA SER A 135 6.11 13.64 -20.27
C SER A 135 4.99 14.65 -20.08
#